data_AF-A0AAV0KP39-F1
#
_entry.id   AF-A0AAV0KP39-F1
#
_cell.length_a   1.000
_cell.length_b   1.000
_cell.length_c   1.000
_cell.angle_alpha   90.00
_cell.angle_beta   90.00
_cell.angle_gamma   90.00
#
_symmetry.space_group_name_H-M   'P 1'
#
loop_
_entity.id
_entity.type
_entity.pdbx_description
1 polymer ?
#
loop_
_entity_poly.entity_id
_entity_poly.type
_entity_poly.pdbx_seq_one_letter_code
_entity_poly.pdbx_strand_id
1 'polypeptide(L)'
;MNLLSFWTVDRGGMAATGERSRSRIATVVLLLVLSFSSVSLAYRPGDIVPMSKMGQYHSSRTMWHDMIGKHCPIFGVNREVLVPIAKPTGYTGADPYKISFQVGREKYQTPWLYVINRKSSEVPMIDVHLRYAGGDLHGITAKVVDMPHHYVEIHPNIRKQFWDPQHWPKHVLVRYTWEEHSDIDVTAGFYVLFGSGNHGASIQHTRAVSF
;
A
#
# COMPACT_ATOMS: atom_id res chain seq x y z
N MET A 1 -40.25 -87.75 -2.36
CA MET A 1 -38.85 -87.63 -1.89
C MET A 1 -38.61 -86.20 -1.46
N ASN A 2 -38.42 -86.01 -0.14
CA ASN A 2 -37.67 -84.99 0.60
C ASN A 2 -37.52 -83.55 0.05
N LEU A 3 -38.07 -82.55 0.77
CA LEU A 3 -37.41 -81.59 1.71
C LEU A 3 -36.80 -80.40 0.93
N LEU A 4 -36.91 -79.10 1.26
CA LEU A 4 -37.27 -78.35 2.47
C LEU A 4 -37.43 -76.84 2.09
N SER A 5 -38.41 -76.17 2.70
CA SER A 5 -38.45 -74.78 3.23
C SER A 5 -37.60 -73.64 2.61
N PHE A 6 -38.19 -72.44 2.47
CA PHE A 6 -37.97 -71.31 3.41
C PHE A 6 -38.86 -70.10 3.07
N TRP A 7 -39.48 -69.53 4.10
CA TRP A 7 -40.14 -68.22 4.08
C TRP A 7 -39.10 -67.11 3.99
N THR A 8 -39.34 -66.03 3.24
CA THR A 8 -38.78 -64.72 3.60
C THR A 8 -39.74 -63.59 3.24
N VAL A 9 -40.00 -62.81 4.28
CA VAL A 9 -40.82 -61.61 4.39
C VAL A 9 -40.08 -60.40 3.80
N ASP A 10 -40.82 -59.60 3.04
CA ASP A 10 -40.88 -58.13 2.99
C ASP A 10 -39.67 -57.28 3.43
N ARG A 11 -39.24 -56.35 2.56
CA ARG A 11 -39.15 -54.91 2.88
C ARG A 11 -38.76 -54.06 1.67
N GLY A 12 -39.70 -53.21 1.27
CA GLY A 12 -39.50 -52.14 0.32
C GLY A 12 -38.41 -51.15 0.76
N GLY A 13 -37.68 -50.65 -0.24
CA GLY A 13 -36.71 -49.58 -0.07
C GLY A 13 -37.41 -48.23 0.12
N MET A 14 -37.09 -47.54 1.22
CA MET A 14 -37.35 -46.12 1.41
C MET A 14 -36.32 -45.55 2.39
N ALA A 15 -35.21 -45.01 1.88
CA ALA A 15 -34.33 -44.08 2.61
C ALA A 15 -33.28 -43.48 1.67
N ALA A 16 -33.64 -42.51 0.82
CA ALA A 16 -32.64 -41.81 -0.02
C ALA A 16 -32.99 -40.33 -0.32
N THR A 17 -33.91 -39.72 0.43
CA THR A 17 -34.37 -38.34 0.17
C THR A 17 -33.91 -37.32 1.23
N GLY A 18 -33.41 -37.75 2.38
CA GLY A 18 -33.00 -36.86 3.49
C GLY A 18 -31.56 -36.33 3.44
N GLU A 19 -30.63 -37.05 2.82
CA GLU A 19 -29.19 -36.68 2.83
C GLU A 19 -28.85 -35.58 1.81
N ARG A 20 -29.55 -35.55 0.67
CA ARG A 20 -29.32 -34.58 -0.41
C ARG A 20 -29.61 -33.13 0.01
N SER A 21 -30.60 -32.94 0.89
CA SER A 21 -31.00 -31.61 1.37
C SER A 21 -30.01 -31.05 2.41
N ARG A 22 -29.55 -31.91 3.34
CA ARG A 22 -28.51 -31.56 4.34
C ARG A 22 -27.18 -31.18 3.70
N SER A 23 -26.78 -31.92 2.65
CA SER A 23 -25.58 -31.61 1.86
C SER A 23 -25.69 -30.25 1.18
N ARG A 24 -26.84 -29.92 0.55
CA ARG A 24 -27.06 -28.62 -0.10
C ARG A 24 -27.01 -27.45 0.88
N ILE A 25 -27.61 -27.60 2.07
CA ILE A 25 -27.55 -26.56 3.11
C ILE A 25 -26.12 -26.36 3.60
N ALA A 26 -25.37 -27.45 3.83
CA ALA A 26 -23.96 -27.35 4.22
C ALA A 26 -23.10 -26.68 3.13
N THR A 27 -23.34 -26.97 1.86
CA THR A 27 -22.65 -26.30 0.74
C THR A 27 -23.01 -24.82 0.65
N VAL A 28 -24.28 -24.45 0.84
CA VAL A 28 -24.72 -23.03 0.83
C VAL A 28 -24.12 -22.28 2.01
N VAL A 29 -24.09 -22.88 3.20
CA VAL A 29 -23.46 -22.28 4.39
C VAL A 29 -21.95 -22.13 4.19
N LEU A 30 -21.27 -23.12 3.61
CA LEU A 30 -19.84 -23.05 3.29
C LEU A 30 -19.56 -21.91 2.27
N LEU A 31 -20.37 -21.79 1.22
CA LEU A 31 -20.27 -20.71 0.23
C LEU A 31 -20.52 -19.34 0.86
N LEU A 32 -21.46 -19.23 1.80
CA LEU A 32 -21.70 -18.00 2.56
C LEU A 32 -20.48 -17.64 3.44
N VAL A 33 -19.92 -18.59 4.20
CA VAL A 33 -18.73 -18.36 5.04
C VAL A 33 -17.52 -17.95 4.19
N LEU A 34 -17.33 -18.57 3.02
CA LEU A 34 -16.28 -18.18 2.07
C LEU A 34 -16.51 -16.79 1.48
N SER A 35 -17.77 -16.39 1.25
CA SER A 35 -18.10 -15.03 0.78
C SER A 35 -17.83 -13.94 1.82
N PHE A 36 -17.95 -14.26 3.13
CA PHE A 36 -17.59 -13.34 4.23
C PHE A 36 -16.08 -13.16 4.41
N SER A 37 -15.24 -13.98 3.77
CA SER A 37 -13.78 -13.94 3.95
C SER A 37 -13.11 -12.79 3.20
N SER A 38 -13.87 -11.97 2.47
CA SER A 38 -13.36 -10.83 1.69
C SER A 38 -13.34 -9.54 2.52
N VAL A 39 -12.65 -9.55 3.66
CA VAL A 39 -12.28 -8.30 4.33
C VAL A 39 -11.11 -7.68 3.58
N SER A 40 -11.42 -6.93 2.51
CA SER A 40 -10.45 -5.99 1.96
C SER A 40 -10.13 -4.99 3.08
N LEU A 41 -8.88 -5.00 3.53
CA LEU A 41 -8.36 -4.06 4.54
C LEU A 41 -8.09 -2.71 3.87
N ALA A 42 -9.15 -2.08 3.39
CA ALA A 42 -9.14 -0.74 2.82
C ALA A 42 -8.99 0.28 3.95
N TYR A 43 -8.06 1.21 3.80
CA TYR A 43 -7.92 2.35 4.70
C TYR A 43 -9.14 3.26 4.58
N ARG A 44 -9.60 3.76 5.71
CA ARG A 44 -10.59 4.83 5.80
C ARG A 44 -9.87 6.16 5.99
N PRO A 45 -10.45 7.27 5.50
CA PRO A 45 -9.93 8.60 5.81
C PRO A 45 -9.76 8.77 7.33
N GLY A 46 -8.57 9.16 7.76
CA GLY A 46 -8.22 9.27 9.19
C GLY A 46 -7.49 8.06 9.78
N ASP A 47 -7.41 6.93 9.08
CA ASP A 47 -6.66 5.77 9.56
C ASP A 47 -5.15 6.03 9.55
N ILE A 48 -4.44 5.51 10.56
CA ILE A 48 -2.99 5.54 10.59
C ILE A 48 -2.46 4.52 9.60
N VAL A 49 -1.62 4.98 8.66
CA VAL A 49 -0.94 4.11 7.71
C VAL A 49 0.40 3.66 8.33
N PRO A 50 0.58 2.36 8.62
CA PRO A 50 1.81 1.87 9.25
C PRO A 50 3.03 2.23 8.42
N MET A 51 4.05 2.74 9.09
CA MET A 51 5.32 3.13 8.49
C MET A 51 6.48 2.65 9.36
N SER A 52 7.56 2.22 8.73
CA SER A 52 8.83 1.92 9.38
C SER A 52 9.96 2.67 8.67
N LYS A 53 11.08 2.84 9.36
CA LYS A 53 12.26 3.54 8.82
C LYS A 53 13.54 2.77 9.06
N MET A 54 14.48 2.91 8.14
CA MET A 54 15.84 2.38 8.22
C MET A 54 16.84 3.50 7.94
N GLY A 55 17.89 3.59 8.76
CA GLY A 55 19.01 4.50 8.56
C GLY A 55 20.23 3.80 7.97
N GLN A 56 21.05 4.54 7.23
CA GLN A 56 22.36 4.10 6.78
C GLN A 56 23.41 5.20 7.02
N TYR A 57 24.52 4.82 7.63
CA TYR A 57 25.70 5.65 7.83
C TYR A 57 26.96 4.81 7.63
N HIS A 58 27.93 5.31 6.87
CA HIS A 58 29.19 4.59 6.59
C HIS A 58 28.95 3.13 6.13
N SER A 59 28.02 2.93 5.19
CA SER A 59 27.56 1.62 4.71
C SER A 59 26.88 0.70 5.75
N SER A 60 26.99 1.00 7.05
CA SER A 60 26.28 0.33 8.13
C SER A 60 24.81 0.74 8.13
N ARG A 61 23.92 -0.25 8.21
CA ARG A 61 22.47 -0.07 8.20
C ARG A 61 21.88 -0.44 9.54
N THR A 62 20.94 0.36 10.01
CA THR A 62 20.10 -0.06 11.14
C THR A 62 19.09 -1.11 10.67
N MET A 63 18.49 -1.83 11.60
CA MET A 63 17.29 -2.60 11.28
C MET A 63 16.14 -1.67 10.90
N TRP A 64 15.07 -2.21 10.32
CA TRP A 64 13.80 -1.52 10.20
C TRP A 64 13.23 -1.27 11.59
N HIS A 65 12.82 -0.03 11.85
CA HIS A 65 12.19 0.36 13.10
C HIS A 65 10.81 0.91 12.80
N ASP A 66 9.79 0.33 13.43
CA ASP A 66 8.44 0.81 13.33
C ASP A 66 8.32 2.23 13.90
N MET A 67 7.59 3.06 13.17
CA MET A 67 7.32 4.42 13.61
C MET A 67 6.08 4.43 14.51
N ILE A 68 6.17 5.21 15.58
CA ILE A 68 5.01 5.47 16.45
C ILE A 68 3.95 6.19 15.62
N GLY A 69 2.67 5.83 15.79
CA GLY A 69 1.56 6.34 15.00
C GLY A 69 1.49 7.87 14.86
N LYS A 70 1.99 8.63 15.85
CA LYS A 70 2.08 10.10 15.76
C LYS A 70 2.99 10.62 14.64
N HIS A 71 3.98 9.83 14.23
CA HIS A 71 4.90 10.14 13.14
C HIS A 71 4.48 9.49 11.82
N CYS A 72 3.48 8.61 11.83
CA CYS A 72 3.00 7.95 10.63
C CYS A 72 2.07 8.86 9.81
N PRO A 73 1.97 8.63 8.50
CA PRO A 73 0.96 9.29 7.68
C PRO A 73 -0.46 8.86 8.10
N ILE A 74 -1.41 9.80 7.97
CA ILE A 74 -2.84 9.54 8.18
C ILE A 74 -3.50 9.51 6.81
N PHE A 75 -4.23 8.44 6.51
CA PHE A 75 -4.83 8.22 5.20
C PHE A 75 -5.76 9.37 4.79
N GLY A 76 -5.51 9.94 3.61
CA GLY A 76 -6.26 11.07 3.05
C GLY A 76 -6.03 12.42 3.73
N VAL A 77 -5.08 12.55 4.66
CA VAL A 77 -4.84 13.80 5.42
C VAL A 77 -3.42 14.30 5.22
N ASN A 78 -3.29 15.47 4.59
CA ASN A 78 -2.03 16.18 4.46
C ASN A 78 -1.56 16.64 5.84
N ARG A 79 -0.30 16.32 6.18
CA ARG A 79 0.26 16.67 7.49
C ARG A 79 1.76 16.70 7.47
N GLU A 80 2.32 17.40 8.44
CA GLU A 80 3.76 17.51 8.66
C GLU A 80 4.11 16.95 10.03
N VAL A 81 5.22 16.24 10.13
CA VAL A 81 5.68 15.60 11.36
C VAL A 81 7.18 15.71 11.51
N LEU A 82 7.64 15.82 12.76
CA LEU A 82 9.07 15.70 13.07
C LEU A 82 9.40 14.24 13.35
N VAL A 83 10.29 13.66 12.55
CA VAL A 83 10.79 12.28 12.71
C VAL A 83 12.15 12.30 13.39
N PRO A 84 12.31 11.63 14.54
CA PRO A 84 13.60 11.57 15.23
C PRO A 84 14.57 10.60 14.54
N ILE A 85 15.82 11.03 14.43
CA ILE A 85 16.96 10.29 13.95
C ILE A 85 17.93 10.14 15.12
N ALA A 86 18.15 8.89 15.54
CA ALA A 86 19.13 8.56 16.56
C ALA A 86 20.55 8.73 16.01
N LYS A 87 21.50 9.03 16.91
CA LYS A 87 22.91 9.16 16.55
C LYS A 87 23.42 7.82 16.02
N PRO A 88 23.95 7.75 14.79
CA PRO A 88 24.51 6.50 14.29
C PRO A 88 25.82 6.16 15.01
N THR A 89 26.12 4.88 15.14
CA THR A 89 27.37 4.40 15.73
C THR A 89 28.56 4.91 14.91
N GLY A 90 29.56 5.48 15.57
CA GLY A 90 30.75 6.02 14.90
C GLY A 90 30.50 7.31 14.11
N TYR A 91 29.47 8.09 14.44
CA TYR A 91 29.20 9.36 13.77
C TYR A 91 30.39 10.34 13.88
N THR A 92 30.95 10.73 12.74
CA THR A 92 32.00 11.75 12.60
C THR A 92 31.51 13.00 11.86
N GLY A 93 30.38 12.91 11.15
CA GLY A 93 29.84 13.98 10.31
C GLY A 93 30.48 14.09 8.92
N ALA A 94 31.51 13.29 8.64
CA ALA A 94 32.21 13.29 7.35
C ALA A 94 31.47 12.50 6.26
N ASP A 95 30.67 11.51 6.65
CA ASP A 95 29.91 10.67 5.72
C ASP A 95 28.44 11.08 5.62
N PRO A 96 27.77 10.84 4.49
CA PRO A 96 26.35 11.10 4.35
C PRO A 96 25.51 10.15 5.19
N TYR A 97 24.55 10.69 5.93
CA TYR A 97 23.48 9.91 6.54
C TYR A 97 22.31 9.79 5.58
N LYS A 98 21.83 8.56 5.37
CA LYS A 98 20.70 8.25 4.50
C LYS A 98 19.57 7.61 5.29
N ILE A 99 18.33 7.83 4.88
CA ILE A 99 17.13 7.21 5.45
C ILE A 99 16.26 6.61 4.35
N SER A 100 15.57 5.52 4.64
CA SER A 100 14.55 4.91 3.77
C SER A 100 13.32 4.59 4.63
N PHE A 101 12.15 4.64 4.01
CA PHE A 101 10.86 4.36 4.64
C PHE A 101 10.18 3.18 3.97
N GLN A 102 9.47 2.39 4.76
CA GLN A 102 8.53 1.37 4.32
C GLN A 102 7.14 1.78 4.80
N VAL A 103 6.13 1.69 3.92
CA VAL A 103 4.79 2.25 4.16
C VAL A 103 3.71 1.27 3.72
N GLY A 104 2.62 1.24 4.47
CA GLY A 104 1.45 0.44 4.14
C GLY A 104 1.71 -1.05 4.35
N ARG A 105 2.26 -1.41 5.52
CA ARG A 105 2.65 -2.79 5.88
C ARG A 105 3.69 -3.36 4.92
N GLU A 106 4.77 -2.59 4.73
CA GLU A 106 5.93 -2.98 3.92
C GLU A 106 5.66 -3.14 2.41
N LYS A 107 4.44 -2.84 1.94
CA LYS A 107 4.07 -2.91 0.53
C LYS A 107 4.87 -1.94 -0.35
N TYR A 108 5.20 -0.76 0.19
CA TYR A 108 5.91 0.27 -0.54
C TYR A 108 7.18 0.70 0.19
N GLN A 109 8.28 0.82 -0.54
CA GLN A 109 9.56 1.28 0.01
C GLN A 109 10.09 2.48 -0.78
N THR A 110 10.61 3.48 -0.06
CA THR A 110 11.26 4.64 -0.67
C THR A 110 12.74 4.34 -0.97
N PRO A 111 13.34 4.97 -1.99
CA PRO A 111 14.79 4.91 -2.17
C PRO A 111 15.54 5.54 -0.99
N TRP A 112 16.86 5.40 -0.99
CA TRP A 112 17.71 6.07 0.00
C TRP A 112 17.69 7.59 -0.16
N LEU A 113 17.26 8.28 0.89
CA LEU A 113 17.13 9.73 0.98
C LEU A 113 18.31 10.31 1.76
N TYR A 114 19.07 11.22 1.16
CA TYR A 114 20.26 11.82 1.77
C TYR A 114 19.87 13.00 2.67
N VAL A 115 20.07 12.86 3.97
CA VAL A 115 19.59 13.83 4.97
C VAL A 115 20.74 14.69 5.52
N ILE A 116 21.80 14.05 6.01
CA ILE A 116 22.96 14.74 6.61
C ILE A 116 24.13 14.68 5.63
N ASN A 117 24.92 15.75 5.58
CA ASN A 117 26.07 15.89 4.68
C ASN A 117 25.66 15.69 3.21
N ARG A 118 24.61 16.42 2.82
CA ARG A 118 24.15 16.57 1.44
C ARG A 118 24.85 17.76 0.78
N LYS A 119 24.68 17.94 -0.53
CA LYS A 119 25.27 19.07 -1.26
C LYS A 119 24.79 20.45 -0.77
N SER A 120 23.56 20.54 -0.25
CA SER A 120 22.99 21.78 0.31
C SER A 120 23.26 21.89 1.82
N SER A 121 23.62 23.10 2.26
CA SER A 121 23.83 23.45 3.68
C SER A 121 22.55 23.80 4.43
N GLU A 122 21.41 23.87 3.72
CA GLU A 122 20.12 24.15 4.34
C GLU A 122 19.61 22.94 5.11
N VAL A 123 18.75 23.18 6.10
CA VAL A 123 18.14 22.08 6.87
C VAL A 123 17.27 21.24 5.92
N PRO A 124 17.40 19.90 5.93
CA PRO A 124 16.62 19.04 5.05
C PRO A 124 15.17 18.90 5.52
N MET A 125 14.26 18.88 4.56
CA MET A 125 12.88 18.42 4.75
C MET A 125 12.63 17.25 3.79
N ILE A 126 11.90 16.24 4.24
CA ILE A 126 11.52 15.10 3.40
C ILE A 126 10.09 15.33 2.92
N ASP A 127 9.92 15.39 1.61
CA ASP A 127 8.63 15.57 0.95
C ASP A 127 8.15 14.21 0.44
N VAL A 128 7.04 13.73 0.98
CA VAL A 128 6.49 12.39 0.73
C VAL A 128 5.11 12.52 0.09
N HIS A 129 5.00 12.07 -1.15
CA HIS A 129 3.76 12.01 -1.91
C HIS A 129 3.20 10.60 -1.84
N LEU A 130 1.99 10.46 -1.28
CA LEU A 130 1.25 9.22 -1.18
C LEU A 130 0.09 9.25 -2.18
N ARG A 131 0.04 8.22 -3.04
CA ARG A 131 -1.02 8.07 -4.04
C ARG A 131 -1.99 6.98 -3.58
N TYR A 132 -3.28 7.26 -3.63
CA TYR A 132 -4.31 6.31 -3.24
C TYR A 132 -5.46 6.31 -4.24
N ALA A 133 -6.21 5.21 -4.31
CA ALA A 133 -7.49 5.13 -5.02
C ALA A 133 -8.50 4.43 -4.12
N GLY A 134 -9.67 5.04 -3.91
CA GLY A 134 -10.62 4.54 -2.93
C GLY A 134 -10.00 4.44 -1.53
N GLY A 135 -9.94 3.24 -0.97
CA GLY A 135 -9.28 2.97 0.32
C GLY A 135 -7.90 2.34 0.22
N ASP A 136 -7.35 2.19 -1.00
CA ASP A 136 -6.10 1.47 -1.22
C ASP A 136 -4.94 2.43 -1.49
N LEU A 137 -3.82 2.19 -0.80
CA LEU A 137 -2.56 2.85 -1.11
C LEU A 137 -2.00 2.25 -2.40
N HIS A 138 -1.74 3.10 -3.40
CA HIS A 138 -1.27 2.75 -4.74
C HIS A 138 0.23 2.97 -4.92
N GLY A 139 0.81 3.97 -4.25
CA GLY A 139 2.24 4.18 -4.31
C GLY A 139 2.74 5.31 -3.43
N ILE A 140 4.07 5.37 -3.29
CA ILE A 140 4.77 6.41 -2.55
C ILE A 140 5.94 6.94 -3.36
N THR A 141 6.14 8.24 -3.34
CA THR A 141 7.35 8.90 -3.82
C THR A 141 7.88 9.78 -2.71
N ALA A 142 9.19 9.76 -2.48
CA ALA A 142 9.81 10.61 -1.48
C ALA A 142 11.06 11.29 -2.04
N LYS A 143 11.26 12.55 -1.69
CA LYS A 143 12.42 13.35 -2.06
C LYS A 143 12.88 14.20 -0.87
N VAL A 144 14.17 14.52 -0.84
CA VAL A 144 14.70 15.48 0.13
C VAL A 144 14.74 16.85 -0.55
N VAL A 145 14.14 17.84 0.09
CA VAL A 145 14.13 19.23 -0.35
C VAL A 145 14.80 20.10 0.72
N ASP A 146 15.12 21.33 0.34
CA ASP A 146 15.60 22.34 1.27
C ASP A 146 14.38 22.87 2.05
N MET A 147 14.53 23.01 3.37
CA MET A 147 13.43 23.47 4.21
C MET A 147 13.03 24.90 3.80
N PRO A 148 11.73 25.15 3.51
CA PRO A 148 11.27 26.48 3.11
C PRO A 148 11.62 27.56 4.14
N HIS A 149 11.97 28.76 3.67
CA HIS A 149 12.47 29.86 4.51
C HIS A 149 11.53 30.22 5.68
N HIS A 150 10.22 30.21 5.46
CA HIS A 150 9.26 30.55 6.52
C HIS A 150 9.38 29.65 7.77
N TYR A 151 9.68 28.35 7.62
CA TYR A 151 9.89 27.47 8.78
C TYR A 151 11.15 27.84 9.57
N VAL A 152 12.20 28.24 8.86
CA VAL A 152 13.50 28.64 9.44
C VAL A 152 13.35 29.97 10.19
N GLU A 153 12.57 30.90 9.65
CA GLU A 153 12.30 32.20 10.26
C GLU A 153 11.53 32.08 11.57
N ILE A 154 10.53 31.20 11.63
CA ILE A 154 9.74 30.94 12.84
C ILE A 154 10.60 30.23 13.91
N HIS A 155 11.62 29.46 13.49
CA HIS A 155 12.49 28.69 14.38
C HIS A 155 13.97 29.02 14.15
N PRO A 156 14.47 30.19 14.58
CA PRO A 156 15.82 30.67 14.24
C PRO A 156 16.95 29.76 14.74
N ASN A 157 16.68 28.90 15.72
CA ASN A 157 17.66 27.96 16.28
C ASN A 157 17.72 26.62 15.55
N ILE A 158 16.80 26.32 14.62
CA ILE A 158 16.71 24.99 13.98
C ILE A 158 17.97 24.65 13.21
N ARG A 159 18.55 25.62 12.50
CA ARG A 159 19.78 25.44 11.73
C ARG A 159 20.96 25.13 12.64
N LYS A 160 21.09 25.87 13.75
CA LYS A 160 22.18 25.66 14.73
C LYS A 160 22.06 24.29 15.39
N GLN A 161 20.87 23.95 15.90
CA GLN A 161 20.62 22.67 16.57
C GLN A 161 20.76 21.47 15.63
N PHE A 162 20.26 21.59 14.39
CA PHE A 162 20.34 20.49 13.43
C PHE A 162 21.78 20.19 13.01
N TRP A 163 22.62 21.22 12.82
CA TRP A 163 24.01 21.04 12.40
C TRP A 163 25.02 20.85 13.53
N ASP A 164 24.65 21.11 14.78
CA ASP A 164 25.51 20.86 15.94
C ASP A 164 25.82 19.35 16.11
N PRO A 165 27.06 18.89 15.97
CA PRO A 165 27.39 17.46 16.10
C PRO A 165 27.04 16.83 17.45
N GLN A 166 26.94 17.62 18.52
CA GLN A 166 26.64 17.14 19.87
C GLN A 166 25.13 17.01 20.13
N HIS A 167 24.30 17.79 19.44
CA HIS A 167 22.87 17.82 19.67
C HIS A 167 22.15 16.63 18.99
N TRP A 168 21.73 15.63 19.77
CA TRP A 168 20.97 14.48 19.30
C TRP A 168 19.79 14.18 20.25
N PRO A 169 18.69 13.57 19.78
CA PRO A 169 18.43 13.13 18.40
C PRO A 169 18.15 14.29 17.43
N LYS A 170 18.47 14.09 16.15
CA LYS A 170 18.09 15.05 15.10
C LYS A 170 16.63 14.88 14.77
N HIS A 171 15.90 15.97 14.60
CA HIS A 171 14.51 15.93 14.16
C HIS A 171 14.44 16.43 12.73
N VAL A 172 13.94 15.58 11.83
CA VAL A 172 13.75 15.93 10.41
C VAL A 172 12.26 16.14 10.16
N LEU A 173 11.92 17.24 9.52
CA LEU A 173 10.56 17.51 9.09
C LEU A 173 10.22 16.62 7.90
N VAL A 174 9.14 15.86 8.03
CA VAL A 174 8.57 15.01 6.99
C VAL A 174 7.17 15.53 6.67
N ARG A 175 6.94 15.87 5.42
CA ARG A 175 5.66 16.33 4.90
C ARG A 175 5.00 15.22 4.12
N TYR A 176 3.78 14.87 4.52
CA TYR A 176 2.93 13.91 3.82
C TYR A 176 1.89 14.67 3.02
N THR A 177 1.87 14.39 1.71
CA THR A 177 0.87 14.92 0.78
C THR A 177 0.16 13.75 0.12
N TRP A 178 -1.17 13.79 0.13
CA TRP A 178 -2.04 12.79 -0.47
C TRP A 178 -2.56 13.25 -1.81
N GLU A 179 -2.51 12.35 -2.78
CA GLU A 179 -3.03 12.54 -4.12
C GLU A 179 -3.95 11.37 -4.45
N GLU A 180 -5.22 11.67 -4.71
CA GLU A 180 -6.18 10.67 -5.18
C GLU A 180 -5.94 10.40 -6.67
N HIS A 181 -5.78 9.13 -7.02
CA HIS A 181 -5.65 8.68 -8.39
C HIS A 181 -6.89 7.88 -8.76
N SER A 182 -7.67 8.35 -9.73
CA SER A 182 -8.79 7.60 -10.26
C SER A 182 -8.32 6.77 -11.46
N ASP A 183 -8.22 5.44 -11.30
CA ASP A 183 -8.05 4.51 -12.42
C ASP A 183 -9.37 4.40 -13.19
N ILE A 184 -9.78 5.47 -13.88
CA ILE A 184 -10.86 5.40 -14.86
C ILE A 184 -10.20 5.14 -16.21
N ASP A 185 -10.08 3.86 -16.59
CA ASP A 185 -9.81 3.51 -17.97
C ASP A 185 -11.05 3.81 -18.82
N VAL A 186 -11.15 5.07 -19.26
CA VAL A 186 -12.22 5.56 -20.13
C VAL A 186 -12.27 4.76 -21.45
N THR A 187 -11.14 4.15 -21.85
CA THR A 187 -10.98 3.38 -23.09
C THR A 187 -11.69 2.02 -23.01
N ALA A 188 -11.58 1.32 -21.87
CA ALA A 188 -12.26 0.05 -21.67
C ALA A 188 -13.78 0.21 -21.48
N GLY A 189 -14.22 1.29 -20.82
CA GLY A 189 -15.64 1.60 -20.65
C GLY A 189 -16.37 1.86 -21.97
N PHE A 190 -15.71 2.50 -22.94
CA PHE A 190 -16.25 2.72 -24.28
C PHE A 190 -16.35 1.41 -25.10
N TYR A 191 -15.38 0.51 -24.99
CA TYR A 191 -15.43 -0.78 -25.72
C TYR A 191 -16.57 -1.68 -25.25
N VAL A 192 -16.95 -1.65 -23.97
CA VAL A 192 -18.08 -2.42 -23.44
C VAL A 192 -19.43 -1.79 -23.81
N LEU A 193 -19.51 -0.46 -23.90
CA LEU A 193 -20.75 0.24 -24.27
C LEU A 193 -21.03 0.27 -25.78
N PHE A 194 -20.00 0.14 -26.63
CA PHE A 194 -20.14 0.21 -28.09
C PHE A 194 -19.70 -1.06 -28.84
N GLY A 195 -19.20 -2.09 -28.14
CA GLY A 195 -18.74 -3.35 -28.74
C GLY A 195 -19.83 -4.36 -29.11
N SER A 196 -21.11 -4.12 -28.79
CA SER A 196 -22.20 -5.07 -29.09
C SER A 196 -23.00 -4.74 -30.37
N GLY A 197 -22.45 -3.94 -31.27
CA GLY A 197 -23.13 -3.50 -32.49
C GLY A 197 -22.29 -3.68 -33.74
N ASN A 198 -22.25 -4.91 -34.27
CA ASN A 198 -22.42 -5.23 -35.70
C ASN A 198 -21.88 -6.63 -36.01
N HIS A 199 -22.77 -7.60 -35.96
CA HIS A 199 -22.71 -8.72 -36.89
C HIS A 199 -22.99 -8.18 -38.29
N GLY A 200 -22.05 -8.40 -39.22
CA GLY A 200 -22.31 -8.48 -40.65
C GLY A 200 -22.31 -7.16 -41.43
N ALA A 201 -21.19 -6.88 -42.09
CA ALA A 201 -21.17 -6.54 -43.52
C ALA A 201 -19.73 -6.53 -44.02
N SER A 202 -19.40 -7.57 -44.79
CA SER A 202 -18.27 -7.57 -45.72
C SER A 202 -18.57 -6.59 -46.85
N ILE A 203 -17.71 -5.60 -47.09
CA ILE A 203 -17.50 -5.03 -48.43
C ILE A 203 -16.01 -4.73 -48.58
N GLN A 204 -15.36 -5.53 -49.44
CA GLN A 204 -14.09 -5.17 -50.06
C GLN A 204 -14.30 -3.96 -50.97
N HIS A 205 -13.42 -2.96 -50.90
CA HIS A 205 -13.05 -2.24 -52.11
C HIS A 205 -11.60 -1.78 -52.07
N THR A 206 -10.82 -2.42 -52.93
CA THR A 206 -9.50 -2.02 -53.42
C THR A 206 -9.55 -0.62 -54.02
N ARG A 207 -8.56 0.23 -53.71
CA ARG A 207 -7.70 0.91 -54.69
C ARG A 207 -6.54 1.64 -53.99
N ALA A 208 -5.33 1.31 -54.45
CA ALA A 208 -4.12 2.11 -54.32
C ALA A 208 -4.24 3.39 -55.15
N VAL A 209 -3.61 4.50 -54.73
CA VAL A 209 -2.62 5.27 -55.49
C VAL A 209 -1.76 6.09 -54.51
N SER A 210 -0.46 6.05 -54.73
CA SER A 210 0.62 6.85 -54.14
C SER A 210 0.47 8.36 -54.33
N PHE A 211 1.02 9.15 -53.39
CA PHE A 211 2.16 10.05 -53.61
C PHE A 211 2.94 10.15 -52.31
#